data_AF-A0A0B7IDD6-F1
#
_entry.id   AF-A0A0B7IDD6-F1
#
_cell.length_a   1.000
_cell.length_b   1.000
_cell.length_c   1.000
_cell.angle_alpha   90.00
_cell.angle_beta   90.00
_cell.angle_gamma   90.00
#
_symmetry.space_group_name_H-M   'P 1'
#
loop_
_entity.id
_entity.type
_entity.pdbx_description
1 polymer ?
#
loop_
_entity_poly.entity_id
_entity_poly.type
_entity_poly.pdbx_seq_one_letter_code
_entity_poly.pdbx_strand_id
1 'polypeptide(L)'
;MKLKTFIQAARLRTLPLSVSGIVMGSALAYSQDLFRSDIFIWALTTTILLQVLSNFANDYGDGVKGTDNHNRIGPQRALQSGKVTRSEMKTAVTITALLALLAAVILIYKAFGRDHIIYIVVFMLLGVLSVVAAIKYTVGKSAYGYRGLGDVFVFLFFGWLSVLGSYFLYTHHLPWKVIFTRHSHWLFECCGTEFEQYA
;
A
#
# COMPACT_ATOMS: atom_id res chain seq x y z
N MET A 1 12.45 1.84 23.83
CA MET A 1 11.73 3.10 23.51
C MET A 1 11.58 3.38 22.00
N LYS A 2 12.57 3.12 21.14
CA LYS A 2 12.48 3.38 19.68
C LYS A 2 11.60 2.42 18.86
N LEU A 3 11.58 1.12 19.19
CA LEU A 3 10.74 0.13 18.49
C LEU A 3 9.25 0.47 18.56
N LYS A 4 8.76 0.86 19.74
CA LYS A 4 7.37 1.31 19.94
C LYS A 4 7.03 2.52 19.07
N THR A 5 7.98 3.44 18.87
CA THR A 5 7.83 4.61 18.00
C THR A 5 7.74 4.22 16.53
N PHE A 6 8.55 3.26 16.05
CA PHE A 6 8.43 2.76 14.68
C PHE A 6 7.12 1.99 14.46
N ILE A 7 6.66 1.20 15.43
CA ILE A 7 5.36 0.51 15.36
C ILE A 7 4.20 1.54 15.29
N GLN A 8 4.29 2.63 16.05
CA GLN A 8 3.31 3.72 15.97
C GLN A 8 3.38 4.43 14.62
N ALA A 9 4.59 4.72 14.12
CA ALA A 9 4.79 5.34 12.81
C ALA A 9 4.32 4.45 11.65
N ALA A 10 4.32 3.13 11.82
CA ALA A 10 3.77 2.19 10.83
C ALA A 10 2.24 2.28 10.72
N ARG A 11 1.57 2.96 11.66
CA ARG A 11 0.11 3.18 11.74
C ARG A 11 -0.69 1.90 11.46
N LEU A 12 -0.56 0.92 12.35
CA LEU A 12 -1.25 -0.37 12.24
C LEU A 12 -2.76 -0.28 11.99
N ARG A 13 -3.40 0.82 12.45
CA ARG A 13 -4.83 1.09 12.20
C ARG A 13 -5.18 1.33 10.74
N THR A 14 -4.20 1.64 9.88
CA THR A 14 -4.39 1.79 8.43
C THR A 14 -4.20 0.49 7.65
N LEU A 15 -3.78 -0.60 8.31
CA LEU A 15 -3.57 -1.88 7.66
C LEU A 15 -4.86 -2.58 7.21
N PRO A 16 -5.98 -2.56 7.97
CA PRO A 16 -7.24 -3.18 7.55
C PRO A 16 -7.67 -2.71 6.16
N LEU A 17 -7.62 -1.39 5.95
CA LEU A 17 -7.82 -0.75 4.65
C LEU A 17 -7.01 -1.39 3.54
N SER A 18 -5.68 -1.44 3.71
CA SER A 18 -4.77 -1.93 2.69
C SER A 18 -4.99 -3.42 2.37
N VAL A 19 -5.30 -4.22 3.39
CA VAL A 19 -5.44 -5.67 3.30
C VAL A 19 -6.80 -6.08 2.71
N SER A 20 -7.83 -5.26 2.86
CA SER A 20 -9.21 -5.58 2.43
C SER A 20 -9.31 -5.98 0.96
N GLY A 21 -8.64 -5.25 0.06
CA GLY A 21 -8.66 -5.55 -1.38
C GLY A 21 -7.95 -6.86 -1.73
N ILE A 22 -6.86 -7.19 -1.03
CA ILE A 22 -6.16 -8.47 -1.22
C ILE A 22 -7.06 -9.62 -0.78
N VAL A 23 -7.66 -9.52 0.41
CA VAL A 23 -8.60 -10.53 0.94
C VAL A 23 -9.77 -10.72 -0.03
N MET A 24 -10.33 -9.63 -0.54
CA MET A 24 -11.44 -9.69 -1.49
C MET A 24 -11.05 -10.38 -2.81
N GLY A 25 -9.94 -9.97 -3.43
CA GLY A 25 -9.45 -10.58 -4.67
C GLY A 25 -9.11 -12.07 -4.50
N SER A 26 -8.52 -12.43 -3.36
CA SER A 26 -8.23 -13.83 -3.03
C SER A 26 -9.48 -14.64 -2.73
N ALA A 27 -10.50 -14.06 -2.10
CA ALA A 27 -11.80 -14.71 -1.89
C ALA A 27 -12.53 -14.98 -3.21
N LEU A 28 -12.43 -14.05 -4.18
CA LEU A 28 -12.97 -14.25 -5.54
C LEU A 28 -12.23 -15.33 -6.33
N ALA A 29 -10.93 -15.51 -6.09
CA ALA A 29 -10.17 -16.63 -6.66
C ALA A 29 -10.49 -17.95 -5.94
N TYR A 30 -10.74 -17.90 -4.63
CA TYR A 30 -11.15 -19.05 -3.83
C TYR A 30 -12.50 -19.61 -4.28
N SER A 31 -13.47 -18.76 -4.62
CA SER A 31 -14.77 -19.21 -5.15
C SER A 31 -14.69 -19.87 -6.54
N GLN A 32 -13.51 -19.88 -7.17
CA GLN A 32 -13.24 -20.54 -8.44
C GLN A 32 -12.21 -21.68 -8.31
N ASP A 33 -11.91 -22.12 -7.08
CA ASP A 33 -10.92 -23.17 -6.78
C ASP A 33 -9.48 -22.85 -7.26
N LEU A 34 -9.18 -21.57 -7.48
CA LEU A 34 -7.86 -21.10 -7.95
C LEU A 34 -7.00 -20.50 -6.82
N PHE A 35 -7.47 -20.57 -5.58
CA PHE A 35 -6.74 -20.01 -4.44
C PHE A 35 -5.43 -20.75 -4.19
N ARG A 36 -4.38 -19.96 -3.98
CA ARG A 36 -3.06 -20.45 -3.58
C ARG A 36 -2.54 -19.67 -2.39
N SER A 37 -2.19 -20.40 -1.33
CA SER A 37 -1.73 -19.80 -0.07
C SER A 37 -0.40 -19.05 -0.20
N ASP A 38 0.48 -19.49 -1.08
CA ASP A 38 1.76 -18.84 -1.34
C ASP A 38 1.59 -17.45 -1.96
N ILE A 39 0.72 -17.32 -2.97
CA ILE A 39 0.36 -16.02 -3.57
C ILE A 39 -0.30 -15.13 -2.52
N PHE A 40 -1.21 -15.66 -1.70
CA PHE A 40 -1.91 -14.89 -0.68
C PHE A 40 -0.95 -14.29 0.36
N ILE A 41 -0.04 -15.09 0.91
CA ILE A 41 0.94 -14.65 1.93
C ILE A 41 1.85 -13.56 1.36
N TRP A 42 2.34 -13.72 0.14
CA TRP A 42 3.23 -12.74 -0.48
C TRP A 42 2.48 -11.47 -0.93
N ALA A 43 1.21 -11.58 -1.35
CA ALA A 43 0.36 -10.43 -1.64
C ALA A 43 0.06 -9.59 -0.38
N LEU A 44 -0.26 -10.24 0.74
CA LEU A 44 -0.42 -9.57 2.04
C LEU A 44 0.88 -8.91 2.49
N THR A 45 2.00 -9.64 2.42
CA THR A 45 3.31 -9.14 2.83
C THR A 45 3.69 -7.90 2.02
N THR A 46 3.54 -7.96 0.70
CA THR A 46 3.82 -6.83 -0.20
C THR A 46 2.95 -5.62 0.14
N THR A 47 1.65 -5.83 0.32
CA THR A 47 0.68 -4.76 0.62
C THR A 47 0.94 -4.10 1.97
N ILE A 48 1.23 -4.89 3.00
CA ILE A 48 1.57 -4.37 4.34
C ILE A 48 2.87 -3.56 4.27
N LEU A 49 3.90 -4.03 3.57
CA LEU A 49 5.16 -3.30 3.42
C LEU A 49 4.96 -1.98 2.67
N LEU A 50 4.13 -1.95 1.62
CA LEU A 50 3.79 -0.72 0.90
C LEU A 50 3.01 0.27 1.77
N GLN A 51 2.09 -0.21 2.61
CA GLN A 51 1.35 0.63 3.55
C GLN A 51 2.28 1.23 4.61
N VAL A 52 3.17 0.42 5.19
CA VAL A 52 4.17 0.89 6.15
C VAL A 52 5.14 1.88 5.50
N LEU A 53 5.58 1.62 4.27
CA LEU A 53 6.42 2.54 3.49
C LEU A 53 5.74 3.91 3.32
N SER A 54 4.47 3.92 2.90
CA SER A 54 3.70 5.15 2.73
C SER A 54 3.63 5.94 4.04
N ASN A 55 3.37 5.25 5.16
CA ASN A 55 3.31 5.87 6.48
C ASN A 55 4.66 6.46 6.94
N PHE A 56 5.77 5.74 6.75
CA PHE A 56 7.12 6.24 7.05
C PHE A 56 7.53 7.40 6.14
N ALA A 57 7.22 7.32 4.85
CA ALA A 57 7.50 8.39 3.89
C ALA A 57 6.70 9.66 4.23
N ASN A 58 5.45 9.49 4.67
CA ASN A 58 4.61 10.57 5.18
C ASN A 58 5.25 11.23 6.41
N ASP A 59 5.62 10.46 7.43
CA ASP A 59 6.30 10.96 8.65
C ASP A 59 7.56 11.75 8.28
N TYR A 60 8.40 11.18 7.41
CA TYR A 60 9.59 11.85 6.88
C TYR A 60 9.29 13.16 6.14
N GLY A 61 8.34 13.13 5.21
CA GLY A 61 7.97 14.28 4.39
C GLY A 61 7.50 15.48 5.22
N ASP A 62 6.60 15.26 6.18
CA ASP A 62 6.10 16.34 7.04
C ASP A 62 7.15 16.83 8.03
N GLY A 63 7.97 15.93 8.60
CA GLY A 63 9.06 16.31 9.51
C GLY A 63 10.19 17.11 8.83
N VAL A 64 10.34 16.99 7.50
CA VAL A 64 11.25 17.82 6.69
C VAL A 64 10.61 19.15 6.32
N LYS A 65 9.31 19.16 5.94
CA LYS A 65 8.58 20.38 5.55
C LYS A 65 8.20 21.28 6.72
N GLY A 66 8.19 20.77 7.95
CA GLY A 66 7.78 21.53 9.13
C GLY A 66 6.25 21.70 9.22
N THR A 67 5.47 20.83 8.57
CA THR A 67 4.01 20.80 8.65
C THR A 67 3.49 20.28 10.00
N ASP A 68 4.35 19.63 10.78
CA ASP A 68 4.03 19.07 12.10
C ASP A 68 4.17 20.11 13.24
N ASN A 69 3.11 20.87 13.46
CA ASN A 69 3.03 21.86 14.55
C ASN A 69 2.34 21.28 15.80
N HIS A 70 2.45 21.97 16.94
CA HIS A 70 1.80 21.57 18.21
C HIS A 70 0.26 21.53 18.14
N ASN A 71 -0.33 22.15 17.11
CA ASN A 71 -1.78 22.22 16.91
C ASN A 71 -2.34 21.06 16.05
N ARG A 72 -1.56 19.99 15.84
CA ARG A 72 -2.00 18.84 15.05
C ARG A 72 -3.07 18.04 15.79
N ILE A 73 -4.14 17.71 15.08
CA ILE A 73 -5.15 16.73 15.51
C ILE A 73 -4.72 15.36 14.96
N GLY A 74 -4.22 14.46 15.82
CA GLY A 74 -3.73 13.13 15.45
C GLY A 74 -2.63 12.61 16.39
N PRO A 75 -2.27 11.32 16.33
CA PRO A 75 -1.19 10.78 17.15
C PRO A 75 0.15 11.46 16.84
N GLN A 76 0.95 11.70 17.88
CA GLN A 76 2.25 12.33 17.74
C GLN A 76 3.15 11.53 16.79
N ARG A 77 3.71 12.19 15.77
CA ARG A 77 4.60 11.55 14.78
C ARG A 77 5.96 11.20 15.37
N ALA A 78 6.62 10.21 14.76
CA ALA A 78 7.91 9.73 15.25
C ALA A 78 8.99 10.81 15.19
N LEU A 79 9.06 11.56 14.10
CA LEU A 79 10.01 12.68 13.96
C LEU A 79 9.65 13.83 14.90
N GLN A 80 8.36 14.18 15.00
CA GLN A 80 7.88 15.24 15.89
C GLN A 80 8.15 14.94 17.37
N SER A 81 8.14 13.67 17.76
CA SER A 81 8.43 13.25 19.14
C SER A 81 9.90 13.42 19.55
N GLY A 82 10.80 13.71 18.61
CA GLY A 82 12.25 13.78 18.84
C GLY A 82 12.92 12.43 19.13
N LYS A 83 12.16 11.33 19.21
CA LYS A 83 12.67 9.99 19.54
C LYS A 83 13.35 9.29 18.36
N VAL A 84 13.07 9.75 17.14
CA VAL A 84 13.64 9.24 15.88
C VAL A 84 14.18 10.43 15.08
N THR A 85 15.41 10.30 14.61
CA THR A 85 16.07 11.34 13.79
C THR A 85 15.65 11.24 12.33
N ARG A 86 15.86 12.33 11.57
CA ARG A 86 15.64 12.37 10.11
C ARG A 86 16.41 11.29 9.37
N SER A 87 17.66 11.03 9.78
CA SER A 87 18.50 9.99 9.18
C SER A 87 17.91 8.60 9.42
N GLU A 88 17.51 8.30 10.66
CA GLU A 88 16.90 7.01 11.01
C GLU A 88 15.58 6.78 10.24
N MET A 89 14.72 7.79 10.13
CA MET A 89 13.47 7.65 9.37
C MET A 89 13.74 7.48 7.86
N LYS A 90 14.71 8.19 7.28
CA LYS A 90 15.11 8.00 5.88
C LYS A 90 15.63 6.58 5.63
N THR A 91 16.42 6.03 6.56
CA THR A 91 16.89 4.64 6.50
C THR A 91 15.72 3.67 6.58
N ALA A 92 14.75 3.90 7.48
CA ALA A 92 13.54 3.07 7.58
C ALA A 92 12.74 3.06 6.27
N VAL A 93 12.48 4.23 5.67
CA VAL A 93 11.83 4.35 4.35
C VAL A 93 12.59 3.54 3.29
N THR A 94 13.92 3.67 3.25
CA THR A 94 14.75 2.99 2.25
C THR A 94 14.69 1.46 2.42
N ILE A 95 14.85 0.95 3.65
CA ILE A 95 14.80 -0.48 3.94
C ILE A 95 13.42 -1.04 3.62
N THR A 96 12.35 -0.37 4.05
CA THR A 96 10.98 -0.84 3.78
C THR A 96 10.67 -0.84 2.28
N ALA A 97 11.16 0.13 1.51
CA ALA A 97 11.01 0.14 0.06
C ALA A 97 11.71 -1.05 -0.61
N LEU A 98 12.94 -1.36 -0.20
CA LEU A 98 13.68 -2.51 -0.72
C LEU A 98 12.99 -3.84 -0.37
N LEU A 99 12.49 -3.98 0.86
CA LEU A 99 11.73 -5.15 1.28
C LEU A 99 10.41 -5.29 0.50
N ALA A 100 9.70 -4.18 0.26
CA ALA A 100 8.46 -4.17 -0.53
C ALA A 100 8.73 -4.62 -1.98
N LEU A 101 9.79 -4.11 -2.61
CA LEU A 101 10.18 -4.53 -3.96
C LEU A 101 10.59 -6.01 -4.00
N LEU A 102 11.34 -6.48 -3.02
CA LEU A 102 11.72 -7.88 -2.91
C LEU A 102 10.49 -8.79 -2.77
N ALA A 103 9.56 -8.42 -1.88
CA ALA A 103 8.31 -9.16 -1.70
C ALA A 103 7.46 -9.18 -2.98
N ALA A 104 7.40 -8.06 -3.71
CA ALA A 104 6.71 -7.97 -4.99
C ALA A 104 7.36 -8.88 -6.05
N VAL A 105 8.69 -8.90 -6.16
CA VAL A 105 9.41 -9.79 -7.07
C VAL A 105 9.09 -11.26 -6.76
N ILE A 106 9.12 -11.65 -5.49
CA ILE A 106 8.80 -13.02 -5.08
C ILE A 106 7.33 -13.36 -5.41
N LEU A 107 6.39 -12.45 -5.12
CA LEU A 107 4.98 -12.61 -5.45
C LEU A 107 4.76 -12.83 -6.94
N ILE A 108 5.35 -11.97 -7.78
CA ILE A 108 5.24 -12.01 -9.24
C ILE A 108 5.80 -13.32 -9.78
N TYR A 109 6.96 -13.75 -9.29
CA TYR A 109 7.55 -15.03 -9.67
C TYR A 109 6.65 -16.21 -9.28
N LYS A 110 6.05 -16.19 -8.08
CA LYS A 110 5.14 -17.25 -7.61
C LYS A 110 3.83 -17.29 -8.39
N ALA A 111 3.32 -16.13 -8.81
CA ALA A 111 2.07 -16.00 -9.56
C ALA A 111 2.22 -16.44 -11.01
N PHE A 112 3.30 -16.01 -11.69
CA PHE A 112 3.42 -16.10 -13.15
C PHE A 112 4.47 -17.10 -13.65
N GLY A 113 5.39 -17.53 -12.79
CA GLY A 113 6.49 -18.43 -13.18
C GLY A 113 7.45 -17.76 -14.16
N ARG A 114 7.79 -18.48 -15.24
CA ARG A 114 8.67 -17.98 -16.32
C ARG A 114 7.93 -17.75 -17.64
N ASP A 115 6.70 -18.26 -17.76
CA ASP A 115 6.00 -18.38 -19.04
C ASP A 115 5.20 -17.12 -19.42
N HIS A 116 4.93 -16.24 -18.45
CA HIS A 116 4.08 -15.05 -18.66
C HIS A 116 4.87 -13.75 -18.57
N ILE A 117 5.86 -13.56 -19.46
CA ILE A 117 6.78 -12.40 -19.46
C ILE A 117 6.02 -11.06 -19.44
N ILE A 118 4.95 -10.93 -20.23
CA ILE A 118 4.16 -9.69 -20.29
C ILE A 118 3.57 -9.36 -18.91
N TYR A 119 2.98 -10.33 -18.23
CA TYR A 119 2.38 -10.13 -16.90
C TYR A 119 3.44 -9.78 -15.86
N ILE A 120 4.60 -10.45 -15.92
CA ILE A 120 5.75 -10.14 -15.07
C ILE A 120 6.17 -8.67 -15.25
N VAL A 121 6.35 -8.21 -16.49
CA VAL A 121 6.74 -6.82 -16.77
C VAL A 121 5.69 -5.83 -16.26
N VAL A 122 4.40 -6.08 -16.55
CA VAL A 122 3.31 -5.21 -16.12
C VAL A 122 3.25 -5.11 -14.59
N PHE A 123 3.30 -6.23 -13.88
CA PHE A 123 3.24 -6.22 -12.42
C PHE A 123 4.51 -5.67 -11.77
N MET A 124 5.68 -5.84 -12.40
CA MET A 124 6.93 -5.20 -11.96
C MET A 124 6.81 -3.67 -12.07
N LEU A 125 6.28 -3.18 -13.19
CA LEU A 125 6.02 -1.74 -13.37
C LEU A 125 5.03 -1.23 -12.33
N LEU A 126 3.92 -1.94 -12.09
CA LEU A 126 2.94 -1.58 -11.07
C LEU A 126 3.56 -1.58 -9.66
N GLY A 127 4.43 -2.53 -9.33
CA GLY A 127 5.15 -2.58 -8.06
C GLY A 127 6.08 -1.37 -7.87
N VAL A 128 6.88 -1.03 -8.89
CA VAL A 128 7.74 0.16 -8.87
C VAL A 128 6.89 1.44 -8.76
N LEU A 129 5.81 1.55 -9.55
CA LEU A 129 4.90 2.68 -9.50
C LEU A 129 4.25 2.82 -8.12
N SER A 130 3.92 1.72 -7.45
CA SER A 130 3.34 1.73 -6.09
C SER A 130 4.33 2.25 -5.05
N VAL A 131 5.61 1.86 -5.13
CA VAL A 131 6.68 2.41 -4.27
C VAL A 131 6.90 3.90 -4.54
N VAL A 132 6.98 4.28 -5.81
CA VAL A 132 7.13 5.68 -6.21
C VAL A 132 5.94 6.50 -5.73
N ALA A 133 4.72 5.98 -5.85
CA ALA A 133 3.51 6.62 -5.36
C ALA A 133 3.55 6.81 -3.85
N ALA A 134 3.85 5.75 -3.08
CA ALA A 134 3.97 5.82 -1.62
C ALA A 134 4.95 6.91 -1.15
N ILE A 135 6.07 7.09 -1.85
CA ILE A 135 7.08 8.11 -1.50
C ILE A 135 6.67 9.51 -2.00
N LYS A 136 6.28 9.64 -3.27
CA LYS A 136 5.93 10.94 -3.88
C LYS A 136 4.60 11.50 -3.41
N TYR A 137 3.77 10.71 -2.72
CA TYR A 137 2.56 11.19 -2.08
C TYR A 137 2.84 12.37 -1.15
N THR A 138 3.96 12.31 -0.41
CA THR A 138 4.31 13.28 0.66
C THR A 138 5.68 13.92 0.48
N VAL A 139 6.65 13.21 -0.12
CA VAL A 139 8.04 13.66 -0.25
C VAL A 139 8.26 14.41 -1.57
N GLY A 140 8.77 15.64 -1.47
CA GLY A 140 9.16 16.48 -2.61
C GLY A 140 8.28 17.71 -2.83
N LYS A 141 8.73 18.60 -3.72
CA LYS A 141 8.07 19.87 -4.08
C LYS A 141 6.75 19.68 -4.86
N SER A 142 6.53 18.50 -5.43
CA SER A 142 5.35 18.14 -6.23
C SER A 142 4.50 17.04 -5.57
N ALA A 143 4.53 16.94 -4.25
CA ALA A 143 3.77 15.94 -3.51
C ALA A 143 2.26 16.07 -3.82
N TYR A 144 1.70 15.06 -4.48
CA TYR A 144 0.35 15.15 -5.03
C TYR A 144 -0.75 14.89 -3.99
N GLY A 145 -0.41 14.35 -2.80
CA GLY A 145 -1.34 14.26 -1.68
C GLY A 145 -1.93 15.62 -1.27
N TYR A 146 -1.20 16.71 -1.53
CA TYR A 146 -1.65 18.08 -1.24
C TYR A 146 -2.41 18.73 -2.42
N ARG A 147 -2.72 17.99 -3.49
CA ARG A 147 -3.43 18.49 -4.67
C ARG A 147 -4.91 18.07 -4.72
N GLY A 148 -5.46 17.52 -3.63
CA GLY A 148 -6.86 17.09 -3.56
C GLY A 148 -7.18 15.85 -4.39
N LEU A 149 -6.18 15.09 -4.84
CA LEU A 149 -6.37 13.88 -5.64
C LEU A 149 -6.46 12.60 -4.78
N GLY A 150 -6.49 12.73 -3.46
CA GLY A 150 -6.42 11.61 -2.50
C GLY A 150 -7.45 10.52 -2.79
N ASP A 151 -8.72 10.89 -2.93
CA ASP A 151 -9.83 9.94 -3.12
C ASP A 151 -9.68 9.11 -4.40
N VAL A 152 -9.18 9.73 -5.48
CA VAL A 152 -8.90 9.03 -6.75
C VAL A 152 -7.77 8.03 -6.57
N PHE A 153 -6.70 8.40 -5.86
CA PHE A 153 -5.60 7.47 -5.57
C PHE A 153 -6.05 6.31 -4.68
N VAL A 154 -6.86 6.61 -3.67
CA VAL A 154 -7.42 5.60 -2.77
C VAL A 154 -8.28 4.61 -3.55
N PHE A 155 -9.17 5.10 -4.42
CA PHE A 155 -9.97 4.26 -5.31
C PHE A 155 -9.11 3.36 -6.21
N LEU A 156 -8.09 3.94 -6.85
CA LEU A 156 -7.27 3.21 -7.81
C LEU A 156 -6.37 2.18 -7.15
N PHE A 157 -5.68 2.53 -6.06
CA PHE A 157 -4.69 1.64 -5.43
C PHE A 157 -5.32 0.66 -4.43
N PHE A 158 -6.18 1.13 -3.53
CA PHE A 158 -6.81 0.28 -2.51
C PHE A 158 -8.09 -0.40 -3.00
N GLY A 159 -8.76 0.16 -4.02
CA GLY A 159 -9.90 -0.46 -4.68
C GLY A 159 -9.49 -1.33 -5.86
N TRP A 160 -9.40 -0.73 -7.05
CA TRP A 160 -9.27 -1.47 -8.31
C TRP A 160 -7.98 -2.28 -8.42
N LEU A 161 -6.83 -1.66 -8.23
CA LEU A 161 -5.54 -2.34 -8.36
C LEU A 161 -5.39 -3.47 -7.33
N SER A 162 -5.78 -3.23 -6.07
CA SER A 162 -5.71 -4.23 -5.01
C SER A 162 -6.59 -5.45 -5.31
N VAL A 163 -7.88 -5.24 -5.64
CA VAL A 163 -8.80 -6.36 -5.89
C VAL A 163 -8.53 -7.06 -7.21
N LEU A 164 -8.49 -6.31 -8.31
CA LEU A 164 -8.32 -6.87 -9.65
C LEU A 164 -6.93 -7.45 -9.82
N GLY A 165 -5.91 -6.75 -9.29
CA GLY A 165 -4.54 -7.26 -9.27
C GLY A 165 -4.42 -8.53 -8.46
N SER A 166 -4.96 -8.57 -7.23
CA SER A 166 -4.95 -9.78 -6.39
C SER A 166 -5.65 -10.94 -7.10
N TYR A 167 -6.85 -10.73 -7.62
CA TYR A 167 -7.58 -11.76 -8.39
C TYR A 167 -6.79 -12.24 -9.62
N PHE A 168 -6.18 -11.32 -10.37
CA PHE A 168 -5.42 -11.65 -11.57
C PHE A 168 -4.16 -12.45 -11.26
N LEU A 169 -3.52 -12.27 -10.10
CA LEU A 169 -2.35 -13.08 -9.70
C LEU A 169 -2.66 -14.58 -9.65
N TYR A 170 -3.92 -14.95 -9.37
CA TYR A 170 -4.37 -16.35 -9.36
C TYR A 170 -4.85 -16.83 -10.73
N THR A 171 -5.65 -16.00 -11.40
CA THR A 171 -6.50 -16.45 -12.51
C THR A 171 -5.95 -16.14 -13.88
N HIS A 172 -5.03 -15.16 -13.97
CA HIS A 172 -4.39 -14.68 -15.20
C HIS A 172 -5.38 -14.17 -16.27
N HIS A 173 -6.61 -13.84 -15.86
CA HIS A 173 -7.62 -13.22 -16.72
C HIS A 173 -8.52 -12.30 -15.88
N LEU A 174 -9.17 -11.32 -16.52
CA LEU A 174 -10.13 -10.43 -15.86
C LEU A 174 -11.49 -10.52 -16.55
N PRO A 175 -12.44 -11.32 -16.04
CA PRO A 175 -13.77 -11.36 -16.61
C PRO A 175 -14.50 -10.04 -16.31
N TRP A 176 -15.27 -9.54 -17.26
CA TRP A 176 -16.04 -8.30 -17.13
C TRP A 176 -16.91 -8.24 -15.88
N LYS A 177 -17.42 -9.40 -15.44
CA LYS A 177 -18.16 -9.51 -14.19
C LYS A 177 -17.33 -9.03 -13.00
N VAL A 178 -16.08 -9.46 -12.86
CA VAL A 178 -15.22 -9.05 -11.73
C VAL A 178 -14.87 -7.56 -11.80
N ILE A 179 -14.76 -6.99 -12.99
CA ILE A 179 -14.48 -5.55 -13.20
C ILE A 179 -15.66 -4.67 -12.76
N PHE A 180 -16.89 -5.07 -13.06
CA PHE A 180 -18.10 -4.25 -12.85
C PHE A 180 -19.02 -4.73 -11.71
N THR A 181 -18.69 -5.82 -11.01
CA THR A 181 -19.51 -6.29 -9.88
C THR A 181 -19.48 -5.25 -8.74
N ARG A 182 -20.62 -5.12 -8.07
CA ARG A 182 -20.95 -4.23 -6.92
C ARG A 182 -19.94 -4.21 -5.76
N HIS A 183 -18.91 -5.05 -5.80
CA HIS A 183 -17.84 -5.15 -4.81
C HIS A 183 -16.94 -3.90 -4.78
N SER A 184 -16.87 -3.15 -5.89
CA SER A 184 -16.22 -1.83 -5.95
C SER A 184 -16.91 -0.79 -5.05
N HIS A 185 -18.23 -0.87 -4.85
CA HIS A 185 -18.98 0.03 -3.97
C HIS A 185 -18.72 -0.26 -2.48
N TRP A 186 -18.70 -1.53 -2.09
CA TRP A 186 -18.47 -1.95 -0.70
C TRP A 186 -17.07 -1.57 -0.21
N LEU A 187 -16.06 -1.72 -1.08
CA LEU A 187 -14.71 -1.26 -0.78
C LEU A 187 -14.63 0.26 -0.69
N PHE A 188 -15.35 1.02 -1.50
CA PHE A 188 -15.34 2.48 -1.40
C PHE A 188 -15.96 2.99 -0.10
N GLU A 189 -17.06 2.37 0.37
CA GLU A 189 -17.68 2.70 1.67
C GLU A 189 -16.81 2.31 2.87
N CYS A 190 -16.20 1.11 2.85
CA CYS A 190 -15.23 0.71 3.87
C CYS A 190 -13.97 1.59 3.82
N CYS A 191 -13.55 2.04 2.63
CA CYS A 191 -12.27 2.69 2.44
C CYS A 191 -12.29 4.22 2.66
N GLY A 192 -13.38 4.88 2.29
CA GLY A 192 -13.54 6.33 2.46
C GLY A 192 -13.62 6.74 3.94
N THR A 193 -14.30 5.95 4.77
CA THR A 193 -14.49 6.25 6.19
C THR A 193 -13.22 6.12 7.03
N GLU A 194 -12.31 5.21 6.68
CA GLU A 194 -11.02 5.07 7.38
C GLU A 194 -9.95 6.04 6.86
N PHE A 195 -9.93 6.42 5.58
CA PHE A 195 -8.89 7.31 5.05
C PHE A 195 -9.05 8.77 5.55
N GLU A 196 -10.29 9.26 5.70
CA GLU A 196 -10.57 10.61 6.23
C GLU A 196 -10.15 10.80 7.69
N GLN A 197 -10.13 9.74 8.51
CA GLN A 197 -9.77 9.85 9.92
C GLN A 197 -8.26 9.83 10.18
N TYR A 198 -7.44 9.41 9.21
CA TYR A 198 -6.02 9.12 9.45
C TYR A 198 -5.02 9.73 8.42
N ALA A 199 -5.52 10.42 7.39
CA ALA A 199 -4.70 11.28 6.50
C ALA A 199 -4.33 12.59 7.22
#